data_AF-A0A1Y5FC80-F1
#
_entry.id   AF-A0A1Y5FC80-F1
#
_cell.length_a   1.000
_cell.length_b   1.000
_cell.length_c   1.000
_cell.angle_alpha   90.00
_cell.angle_beta   90.00
_cell.angle_gamma   90.00
#
_symmetry.space_group_name_H-M   'P 1'
#
loop_
_entity.id
_entity.type
_entity.pdbx_description
1 polymer ?
#
loop_
_entity_poly.entity_id
_entity_poly.type
_entity_poly.pdbx_seq_one_letter_code
_entity_poly.pdbx_strand_id
1 'polypeptide(L)'
;MVKHMLLSLILCFSTNIFAAPEFLSVRSYVDTEFESMFEIKVFEYPKIILDCQSFFHQLVIYETIEGSLQRKDSYTLDFSECYQAHEFLYQSQMSKEPVCLMITQEDMSIGLSNKDSDHCK
;
A
#
# COMPACT_ATOMS: atom_id res chain seq x y z
N MET A 1 43.94 25.50 -0.66
CA MET A 1 43.82 24.06 -0.36
C MET A 1 42.55 23.68 0.41
N VAL A 2 42.10 24.45 1.40
CA VAL A 2 40.88 24.14 2.21
C VAL A 2 39.58 24.09 1.37
N LYS A 3 39.48 24.93 0.33
CA LYS A 3 38.27 25.07 -0.51
C LYS A 3 37.93 23.82 -1.34
N HIS A 4 38.93 23.01 -1.72
CA HIS A 4 38.71 21.75 -2.44
C HIS A 4 38.36 20.59 -1.50
N MET A 5 38.75 20.66 -0.23
CA MET A 5 38.40 19.65 0.77
C MET A 5 36.92 19.75 1.16
N LEU A 6 36.38 20.96 1.22
CA LEU A 6 34.97 21.22 1.53
C LEU A 6 34.02 20.72 0.42
N LEU A 7 34.45 20.76 -0.84
CA LEU A 7 33.64 20.33 -1.99
C LEU A 7 33.48 18.81 -2.05
N SER A 8 34.52 18.06 -1.67
CA SER A 8 34.47 16.59 -1.61
C SER A 8 33.63 16.06 -0.45
N LEU A 9 33.45 16.85 0.62
CA LEU A 9 32.64 16.45 1.77
C LEU A 9 31.13 16.52 1.50
N ILE A 10 30.70 17.44 0.63
CA ILE A 10 29.28 17.62 0.26
C ILE A 10 28.80 16.50 -0.67
N LEU A 11 29.69 15.94 -1.50
CA LEU A 11 29.34 14.88 -2.45
C LEU A 11 29.05 13.51 -1.79
N CYS A 12 29.54 13.28 -0.57
CA CYS A 12 29.36 11.99 0.12
C CYS A 12 28.03 11.86 0.88
N PHE A 13 27.25 12.95 1.03
CA PHE A 13 25.97 12.93 1.76
C PHE A 13 24.75 12.73 0.86
N SER A 14 24.90 12.56 -0.45
CA SER A 14 23.81 12.14 -1.33
C SER A 14 23.62 10.62 -1.28
N THR A 15 23.43 10.06 -0.10
CA THR A 15 22.87 8.71 0.02
C THR A 15 21.39 8.82 -0.32
N ASN A 16 21.00 8.28 -1.47
CA ASN A 16 19.60 8.09 -1.81
C ASN A 16 18.95 7.23 -0.71
N ILE A 17 18.11 7.84 0.11
CA ILE A 17 17.24 7.11 1.03
C ILE A 17 16.14 6.53 0.14
N PHE A 18 16.38 5.33 -0.40
CA PHE A 18 15.33 4.55 -1.04
C PHE A 18 14.37 4.09 0.05
N ALA A 19 13.10 4.46 -0.07
CA ALA A 19 12.06 3.99 0.85
C ALA A 19 11.81 2.51 0.56
N ALA A 20 12.05 1.65 1.56
CA ALA A 20 11.76 0.23 1.43
C ALA A 20 10.25 0.01 1.21
N PRO A 21 9.84 -1.04 0.47
CA PRO A 21 8.44 -1.41 0.36
C PRO A 21 7.83 -1.68 1.75
N GLU A 22 6.61 -1.23 1.94
CA GLU A 22 5.84 -1.52 3.14
C GLU A 22 5.04 -2.81 2.93
N PHE A 23 5.06 -3.72 3.90
CA PHE A 23 4.32 -4.98 3.84
C PHE A 23 3.29 -5.03 4.98
N LEU A 24 2.04 -5.28 4.63
CA LEU A 24 0.88 -5.21 5.51
C LEU A 24 0.15 -6.56 5.52
N SER A 25 -0.02 -7.13 6.71
CA SER A 25 -0.81 -8.34 6.86
C SER A 25 -2.30 -8.00 6.77
N VAL A 26 -2.96 -8.53 5.74
CA VAL A 26 -4.40 -8.38 5.55
C VAL A 26 -5.14 -9.38 6.43
N ARG A 27 -6.04 -8.85 7.27
CA ARG A 27 -6.81 -9.63 8.25
C ARG A 27 -8.17 -10.05 7.71
N SER A 28 -8.79 -9.15 6.97
CA SER A 28 -10.08 -9.41 6.36
C SER A 28 -10.32 -8.46 5.19
N TYR A 29 -11.20 -8.89 4.31
CA TYR A 29 -11.62 -8.16 3.13
C TYR A 29 -13.15 -8.04 3.14
N VAL A 30 -13.65 -6.81 3.20
CA VAL A 30 -15.06 -6.54 3.49
C VAL A 30 -15.66 -5.67 2.39
N ASP A 31 -16.81 -6.07 1.89
CA ASP A 31 -17.59 -5.27 0.94
C ASP A 31 -18.03 -3.96 1.61
N THR A 32 -17.98 -2.86 0.86
CA THR A 32 -18.58 -1.59 1.30
C THR A 32 -20.05 -1.51 0.86
N GLU A 33 -20.69 -0.38 1.15
CA GLU A 33 -22.02 -0.08 0.61
C GLU A 33 -22.04 0.16 -0.91
N PHE A 34 -20.87 0.36 -1.51
CA PHE A 34 -20.68 0.58 -2.94
C PHE A 34 -20.22 -0.71 -3.62
N GLU A 35 -20.87 -1.07 -4.72
CA GLU A 35 -20.51 -2.25 -5.51
C GLU A 35 -19.07 -2.15 -6.02
N SER A 36 -18.28 -3.23 -5.94
CA SER A 36 -16.88 -3.22 -6.41
C SER A 36 -15.95 -2.23 -5.67
N MET A 37 -16.34 -1.78 -4.48
CA MET A 37 -15.48 -1.06 -3.54
C MET A 37 -15.40 -1.83 -2.22
N PHE A 38 -14.19 -1.96 -1.69
CA PHE A 38 -13.90 -2.88 -0.61
C PHE A 38 -12.98 -2.27 0.43
N GLU A 39 -13.19 -2.64 1.68
CA GLU A 39 -12.30 -2.29 2.77
C GLU A 39 -11.35 -3.45 3.09
N ILE A 40 -10.05 -3.15 2.99
CA ILE A 40 -8.98 -4.06 3.40
C ILE A 40 -8.60 -3.73 4.85
N LYS A 41 -8.80 -4.68 5.75
CA LYS A 41 -8.48 -4.51 7.17
C LYS A 41 -7.05 -4.96 7.45
N VAL A 42 -6.22 -4.03 7.89
CA VAL A 42 -4.84 -4.26 8.38
C VAL A 42 -4.71 -3.70 9.81
N PHE A 43 -3.57 -3.86 10.46
CA PHE A 43 -3.36 -3.29 11.81
C PHE A 43 -2.81 -1.86 11.78
N GLU A 44 -2.00 -1.57 10.76
CA GLU A 44 -1.18 -0.37 10.65
C GLU A 44 -2.00 0.86 10.28
N TYR A 45 -3.11 0.65 9.57
CA TYR A 45 -3.98 1.72 9.07
C TYR A 45 -5.41 1.53 9.54
N PRO A 46 -6.09 2.62 9.97
CA PRO A 46 -7.49 2.55 10.40
C PRO A 46 -8.45 2.17 9.26
N LYS A 47 -8.09 2.48 8.00
CA LYS A 47 -8.90 2.19 6.83
C LYS A 47 -8.04 2.16 5.56
N ILE A 48 -8.21 1.12 4.76
CA ILE A 48 -7.70 1.02 3.39
C ILE A 48 -8.88 0.66 2.49
N ILE A 49 -9.11 1.44 1.43
CA ILE A 49 -10.16 1.19 0.44
C ILE A 49 -9.55 0.79 -0.89
N LEU A 50 -9.96 -0.36 -1.41
CA LEU A 50 -9.77 -0.73 -2.82
C LEU A 50 -11.04 -0.33 -3.58
N ASP A 51 -10.93 0.70 -4.41
CA ASP A 51 -12.02 1.22 -5.23
C ASP A 51 -11.80 0.76 -6.68
N CYS A 52 -12.58 -0.21 -7.13
CA CYS A 52 -12.59 -0.68 -8.51
C CYS A 52 -13.85 -0.24 -9.27
N GLN A 53 -14.71 0.58 -8.66
CA GLN A 53 -15.98 1.01 -9.25
C GLN A 53 -15.86 2.40 -9.89
N SER A 54 -15.13 3.30 -9.23
CA SER A 54 -15.00 4.68 -9.64
C SER A 54 -14.27 4.81 -10.97
N PHE A 55 -14.40 5.99 -11.60
CA PHE A 55 -13.65 6.35 -12.80
C PHE A 55 -12.12 6.33 -12.58
N PHE A 56 -11.69 6.42 -11.33
CA PHE A 56 -10.32 6.29 -10.89
C PHE A 56 -10.19 5.02 -10.06
N HIS A 57 -9.74 3.91 -10.65
CA HIS A 57 -9.46 2.72 -9.87
C HIS A 57 -8.24 2.97 -9.00
N GLN A 58 -8.33 2.66 -7.71
CA GLN A 58 -7.29 3.05 -6.76
C GLN A 58 -7.33 2.26 -5.45
N LEU A 59 -6.17 2.18 -4.80
CA LEU A 59 -6.06 1.86 -3.38
C LEU A 59 -5.85 3.15 -2.58
N VAL A 60 -6.76 3.47 -1.67
CA VAL A 60 -6.70 4.65 -0.82
C VAL A 60 -6.40 4.25 0.62
N ILE A 61 -5.34 4.83 1.18
CA ILE A 61 -4.94 4.61 2.57
C ILE A 61 -5.36 5.83 3.38
N TYR A 62 -6.03 5.59 4.51
CA TYR A 62 -6.41 6.64 5.44
C TYR A 62 -5.64 6.50 6.75
N GLU A 63 -5.38 7.63 7.40
CA GLU A 63 -4.79 7.70 8.73
C GLU A 63 -5.57 8.68 9.63
N THR A 64 -5.41 8.55 10.93
CA THR A 64 -6.04 9.45 11.90
C THR A 64 -5.10 10.61 12.22
N ILE A 65 -5.44 11.81 11.74
CA ILE A 65 -4.71 13.05 12.03
C ILE A 65 -5.62 13.95 12.86
N GLU A 66 -5.15 14.38 14.03
CA GLU A 66 -5.89 15.27 14.93
C GLU A 66 -7.30 14.77 15.30
N GLY A 67 -7.46 13.45 15.42
CA GLY A 67 -8.76 12.82 15.74
C GLY A 67 -9.74 12.74 14.57
N SER A 68 -9.32 13.12 13.37
CA SER A 68 -10.10 13.01 12.13
C SER A 68 -9.46 11.99 11.19
N LEU A 69 -10.30 11.23 10.48
CA LEU A 69 -9.82 10.31 9.44
C LEU A 69 -9.50 11.13 8.18
N GLN A 70 -8.24 11.10 7.74
CA GLN A 70 -7.75 11.82 6.57
C GLN A 70 -7.10 10.85 5.58
N ARG A 71 -7.15 11.19 4.29
CA ARG A 71 -6.46 10.41 3.27
C ARG A 71 -4.96 10.63 3.43
N LYS A 72 -4.23 9.56 3.72
CA LYS A 72 -2.77 9.53 3.78
C LYS A 72 -2.20 9.48 2.37
N ASP A 73 -2.51 8.41 1.64
CA ASP A 73 -1.95 8.11 0.32
C ASP A 73 -3.00 7.51 -0.62
N SER A 74 -2.70 7.53 -1.92
CA SER A 74 -3.55 6.98 -2.98
C SER A 74 -2.71 6.40 -4.10
N TYR A 75 -2.95 5.14 -4.43
CA TYR A 75 -2.25 4.40 -5.48
C TYR A 75 -3.22 4.19 -6.63
N THR A 76 -2.93 4.78 -7.78
CA THR A 76 -3.78 4.63 -8.97
C THR A 76 -3.51 3.27 -9.59
N LEU A 77 -4.58 2.58 -9.95
CA LEU A 77 -4.55 1.27 -10.58
C LEU A 77 -5.20 1.37 -11.95
N ASP A 78 -4.73 0.58 -12.90
CA ASP A 78 -5.54 0.31 -14.07
C ASP A 78 -6.70 -0.65 -13.73
N PHE A 79 -7.64 -0.81 -14.66
CA PHE A 79 -8.80 -1.69 -14.47
C PHE A 79 -8.39 -3.14 -14.21
N SER A 80 -7.39 -3.63 -14.93
CA SER A 80 -6.92 -5.01 -14.81
C SER A 80 -6.26 -5.24 -13.46
N GLU A 81 -5.41 -4.32 -13.00
CA GLU A 81 -4.77 -4.38 -11.69
C GLU A 81 -5.79 -4.37 -10.56
N CYS A 82 -6.79 -3.48 -10.61
CA CYS A 82 -7.81 -3.41 -9.57
C CYS A 82 -8.68 -4.68 -9.56
N TYR A 83 -9.12 -5.14 -10.73
CA TYR A 83 -9.92 -6.36 -10.86
C TYR A 83 -9.15 -7.60 -10.37
N GLN A 84 -7.87 -7.72 -10.72
CA GLN A 84 -7.03 -8.82 -10.24
C GLN A 84 -6.83 -8.76 -8.72
N ALA A 85 -6.65 -7.56 -8.15
CA ALA A 85 -6.55 -7.38 -6.72
C ALA A 85 -7.85 -7.78 -6.00
N HIS A 86 -9.02 -7.38 -6.54
CA HIS A 86 -10.32 -7.78 -6.05
C HIS A 86 -10.48 -9.31 -6.05
N GLU A 87 -10.29 -9.95 -7.20
CA GLU A 87 -10.43 -11.40 -7.35
C GLU A 87 -9.47 -12.15 -6.43
N PHE A 88 -8.22 -11.70 -6.35
CA PHE A 88 -7.21 -12.30 -5.48
C PHE A 88 -7.64 -12.27 -4.00
N LEU A 89 -8.11 -11.12 -3.52
CA LEU A 89 -8.55 -10.95 -2.13
C LEU A 89 -9.80 -11.80 -1.84
N TYR A 90 -10.76 -11.81 -2.77
CA TYR A 90 -11.97 -12.60 -2.65
C TYR A 90 -11.65 -14.10 -2.57
N GLN A 91 -10.81 -14.61 -3.49
CA GLN A 91 -10.42 -16.03 -3.49
C GLN A 91 -9.62 -16.39 -2.24
N SER A 92 -8.68 -15.54 -1.81
CA SER A 92 -7.87 -15.79 -0.62
C SER A 92 -8.72 -15.82 0.66
N GLN A 93 -9.75 -14.96 0.74
CA GLN A 93 -10.70 -14.99 1.85
C GLN A 93 -11.54 -16.28 1.84
N MET A 94 -11.99 -16.73 0.67
CA MET A 94 -12.73 -17.98 0.51
C MET A 94 -11.89 -19.21 0.87
N SER A 95 -10.61 -19.23 0.49
CA SER A 95 -9.67 -20.31 0.80
C SER A 95 -9.06 -20.21 2.21
N LYS A 96 -9.31 -19.10 2.93
CA LYS A 96 -8.73 -18.78 4.24
C LYS A 96 -7.20 -18.71 4.21
N GLU A 97 -6.64 -18.25 3.09
CA GLU A 97 -5.21 -18.05 2.96
C GLU A 97 -4.79 -16.67 3.48
N PRO A 98 -3.68 -16.57 4.22
CA PRO A 98 -3.17 -15.30 4.70
C PRO A 98 -2.66 -14.46 3.53
N VAL A 99 -3.04 -13.18 3.52
CA VAL A 99 -2.67 -12.24 2.45
C VAL A 99 -1.71 -11.18 2.98
N CYS A 100 -0.69 -10.91 2.17
CA CYS A 100 0.26 -9.83 2.36
C CYS A 100 0.07 -8.77 1.26
N LEU A 101 -0.23 -7.54 1.68
CA LEU A 101 -0.28 -6.35 0.82
C LEU A 101 1.07 -5.66 0.86
N MET A 102 1.74 -5.60 -0.28
CA MET A 102 2.97 -4.84 -0.48
C MET A 102 2.62 -3.49 -1.09
N ILE A 103 3.22 -2.42 -0.57
CA ILE A 103 3.07 -1.06 -1.06
C ILE A 103 4.47 -0.52 -1.38
N THR A 104 4.66 -0.08 -2.62
CA THR A 104 5.93 0.51 -3.07
C THR A 104 5.70 2.00 -3.32
N GLN A 105 6.26 2.85 -2.47
CA GLN A 105 6.14 4.31 -2.61
C GLN A 105 6.92 4.86 -3.81
N GLU A 106 8.02 4.21 -4.20
CA GLU A 106 8.85 4.64 -5.35
C GLU A 106 8.08 4.56 -6.67
N ASP A 107 7.38 3.44 -6.87
CA ASP A 107 6.70 3.13 -8.13
C ASP A 107 5.20 3.47 -8.06
N MET A 108 4.72 3.94 -6.90
CA MET A 108 3.29 4.12 -6.62
C MET A 108 2.47 2.87 -6.95
N SER A 109 3.00 1.69 -6.62
CA SER A 109 2.41 0.40 -6.96
C SER A 109 2.03 -0.42 -5.73
N ILE A 110 1.12 -1.37 -5.94
CA ILE A 110 0.69 -2.33 -4.92
C ILE A 110 0.95 -3.76 -5.42
N GLY A 111 1.18 -4.68 -4.48
CA GLY A 111 1.29 -6.10 -4.76
C GLY A 111 0.54 -6.92 -3.72
N LEU A 112 -0.01 -8.05 -4.13
CA LEU A 112 -0.70 -8.99 -3.25
C LEU A 112 -0.07 -10.37 -3.39
N SER A 113 0.10 -11.06 -2.26
CA SER A 113 0.64 -12.43 -2.25
C SER A 113 0.11 -13.24 -1.07
N ASN A 114 -0.03 -14.55 -1.25
CA ASN A 114 -0.36 -15.48 -0.19
C ASN A 114 0.94 -15.79 0.55
N LYS A 115 1.13 -15.15 1.70
CA LYS A 115 2.27 -15.36 2.59
C LYS A 115 1.75 -15.36 4.01
N ASP A 116 2.29 -16.23 4.85
CA ASP A 116 1.98 -16.22 6.28
C ASP A 116 2.28 -14.84 6.88
N SER A 117 1.51 -14.45 7.90
CA SER A 117 1.65 -13.14 8.57
C SER A 117 3.07 -12.87 9.05
N ASP A 118 3.77 -13.92 9.47
CA ASP A 118 5.16 -13.86 9.96
C ASP A 118 6.17 -13.59 8.83
N HIS A 119 5.80 -13.87 7.58
CA HIS A 119 6.60 -13.63 6.37
C HIS A 119 6.14 -12.37 5.61
N CYS A 120 5.16 -11.65 6.15
CA CYS A 120 4.68 -10.37 5.64
C CYS A 120 5.35 -9.18 6.37
N LYS A 121 6.31 -9.41 7.27
CA LYS A 121 7.01 -8.36 8.01
C LYS A 121 8.52 -8.53 7.94
#